data_AF-A0A3R6D2U1-F1
#
_entry.id   AF-A0A3R6D2U1-F1
#
_cell.length_a   1.000
_cell.length_b   1.000
_cell.length_c   1.000
_cell.angle_alpha   90.00
_cell.angle_beta   90.00
_cell.angle_gamma   90.00
#
_symmetry.space_group_name_H-M   'P 1'
#
loop_
_entity.id
_entity.type
_entity.pdbx_description
1 polymer ?
#
loop_
_entity_poly.entity_id
_entity_poly.type
_entity_poly.pdbx_seq_one_letter_code
_entity_poly.pdbx_strand_id
1 'polypeptide(L)'
;DWGAWTQNSDEKTHTRICKRDTSHTETENCIDANKDHKCDICDYIISECADDNKDHKCDYCGKKLTEHTGGKATCKDKAKCEVCGAEYGELYAKNHTDLKHFPATAATKTTEGNIEYWYCEGCGKYYSDKDGTKEIKKADTVTAKLKDDSKSPQTGDTSNLALWIALLFVSGGAAIGTTVVSRKKKYNR
;
A
#
# COMPACT_ATOMS: atom_id res chain seq x y z
N ASP A 1 0.38 -75.59 -9.12
CA ASP A 1 0.33 -74.27 -9.78
C ASP A 1 -0.99 -73.60 -9.49
N TRP A 2 -0.95 -72.33 -9.14
CA TRP A 2 -2.13 -71.52 -8.85
C TRP A 2 -2.55 -70.70 -10.08
N GLY A 3 -3.85 -70.36 -10.14
CA GLY A 3 -4.41 -69.37 -11.06
C GLY A 3 -4.01 -67.94 -10.70
N ALA A 4 -4.41 -66.98 -11.53
CA ALA A 4 -4.29 -65.56 -11.21
C ALA A 4 -5.24 -65.18 -10.06
N TRP A 5 -4.88 -64.15 -9.31
CA TRP A 5 -5.76 -63.56 -8.31
C TRP A 5 -6.93 -62.84 -8.98
N THR A 6 -8.13 -63.05 -8.47
CA THR A 6 -9.36 -62.38 -8.90
C THR A 6 -9.95 -61.60 -7.73
N GLN A 7 -10.32 -60.34 -7.95
CA GLN A 7 -10.98 -59.52 -6.93
C GLN A 7 -12.37 -60.11 -6.59
N ASN A 8 -12.68 -60.23 -5.30
CA ASN A 8 -13.98 -60.67 -4.83
C ASN A 8 -14.99 -59.50 -4.79
N SER A 9 -16.28 -59.81 -4.68
CA SER A 9 -17.37 -58.82 -4.68
C SER A 9 -17.40 -57.90 -3.47
N ASP A 10 -16.61 -58.19 -2.43
CA ASP A 10 -16.48 -57.36 -1.24
C ASP A 10 -15.48 -56.21 -1.42
N GLU A 11 -14.77 -56.17 -2.56
CA GLU A 11 -13.76 -55.16 -2.92
C GLU A 11 -12.58 -55.07 -1.94
N LYS A 12 -12.47 -56.02 -1.00
CA LYS A 12 -11.48 -56.06 0.08
C LYS A 12 -10.60 -57.29 0.04
N THR A 13 -11.05 -58.34 -0.64
CA THR A 13 -10.33 -59.61 -0.73
C THR A 13 -10.19 -60.06 -2.18
N HIS A 14 -9.18 -60.89 -2.43
CA HIS A 14 -8.98 -61.57 -3.71
C HIS A 14 -8.81 -63.07 -3.50
N THR A 15 -9.27 -63.84 -4.47
CA THR A 15 -9.22 -65.31 -4.45
C THR A 15 -8.42 -65.83 -5.63
N ARG A 16 -7.62 -66.88 -5.40
CA ARG A 16 -7.01 -67.68 -6.47
C ARG A 16 -7.36 -69.15 -6.29
N ILE A 17 -7.48 -69.86 -7.40
CA ILE A 17 -7.89 -71.26 -7.44
C ILE A 17 -6.72 -72.11 -7.92
N CYS A 18 -6.51 -73.27 -7.32
CA CYS A 18 -5.45 -74.19 -7.74
C CYS A 18 -5.76 -74.73 -9.15
N LYS A 19 -4.78 -74.69 -10.06
CA LYS A 19 -4.97 -75.14 -11.45
C LYS A 19 -5.21 -76.64 -11.58
N ARG A 20 -4.83 -77.43 -10.56
CA ARG A 20 -4.96 -78.89 -10.54
C ARG A 20 -6.20 -79.39 -9.79
N ASP A 21 -6.80 -78.54 -8.96
CA ASP A 21 -7.93 -78.89 -8.11
C ASP A 21 -8.75 -77.62 -7.82
N THR A 22 -9.93 -77.52 -8.40
CA THR A 22 -10.79 -76.35 -8.26
C THR A 22 -11.48 -76.24 -6.91
N SER A 23 -11.41 -77.27 -6.07
CA SER A 23 -11.91 -77.21 -4.68
C SER A 23 -10.94 -76.51 -3.74
N HIS A 24 -9.68 -76.38 -4.14
CA HIS A 24 -8.65 -75.72 -3.34
C HIS A 24 -8.52 -74.24 -3.73
N THR A 25 -8.95 -73.38 -2.81
CA THR A 25 -8.97 -71.91 -2.96
C THR A 25 -8.18 -71.24 -1.85
N GLU A 26 -7.48 -70.16 -2.19
CA GLU A 26 -6.85 -69.26 -1.22
C GLU A 26 -7.47 -67.87 -1.35
N THR A 27 -7.66 -67.20 -0.20
CA THR A 27 -8.21 -65.85 -0.13
C THR A 27 -7.28 -64.98 0.71
N GLU A 28 -6.98 -63.79 0.20
CA GLU A 28 -6.10 -62.82 0.85
C GLU A 28 -6.75 -61.43 0.81
N ASN A 29 -6.42 -60.59 1.78
CA ASN A 29 -6.88 -59.20 1.82
C ASN A 29 -6.10 -58.36 0.80
N CYS A 30 -6.73 -57.31 0.28
CA CYS A 30 -6.03 -56.27 -0.46
C CYS A 30 -4.95 -55.62 0.43
N ILE A 31 -3.75 -55.46 -0.14
CA ILE A 31 -2.59 -54.84 0.52
C ILE A 31 -2.16 -53.68 -0.36
N ASP A 32 -1.86 -52.54 0.26
CA ASP A 32 -1.31 -51.36 -0.40
C ASP A 32 -0.14 -50.86 0.43
N ALA A 33 0.99 -51.56 0.30
CA ALA A 33 2.21 -51.24 1.03
C ALA A 33 2.86 -49.95 0.50
N ASN A 34 2.66 -49.64 -0.78
CA ASN A 34 3.27 -48.49 -1.45
C ASN A 34 2.45 -47.19 -1.27
N LYS A 35 1.20 -47.31 -0.78
CA LYS A 35 0.22 -46.24 -0.52
C LYS A 35 -0.19 -45.47 -1.77
N ASP A 36 -0.41 -46.13 -2.90
CA ASP A 36 -0.91 -45.52 -4.13
C ASP A 36 -2.42 -45.69 -4.36
N HIS A 37 -3.12 -46.19 -3.33
CA HIS A 37 -4.54 -46.55 -3.34
C HIS A 37 -4.88 -47.77 -4.20
N LYS A 38 -3.89 -48.55 -4.64
CA LYS A 38 -4.12 -49.77 -5.41
C LYS A 38 -3.62 -50.99 -4.66
N CYS A 39 -4.31 -52.10 -4.88
CA CYS A 39 -3.89 -53.38 -4.35
C CYS A 39 -2.63 -53.86 -5.06
N ASP A 40 -1.54 -54.08 -4.32
CA ASP A 40 -0.26 -54.59 -4.84
C ASP A 40 -0.36 -56.00 -5.48
N ILE A 41 -1.49 -56.69 -5.27
CA ILE A 41 -1.71 -58.08 -5.72
C ILE A 41 -2.53 -58.14 -7.02
N CYS A 42 -3.50 -57.25 -7.21
CA CYS A 42 -4.47 -57.31 -8.30
C CYS A 42 -4.76 -55.95 -8.98
N ASP A 43 -4.05 -54.89 -8.60
CA ASP A 43 -4.20 -53.51 -9.09
C ASP A 43 -5.58 -52.86 -8.88
N TYR A 44 -6.48 -53.52 -8.15
CA TYR A 44 -7.80 -52.97 -7.81
C TYR A 44 -7.65 -51.69 -6.97
N ILE A 45 -8.46 -50.67 -7.27
CA ILE A 45 -8.43 -49.39 -6.55
C ILE A 45 -9.16 -49.55 -5.20
N ILE A 46 -8.42 -49.51 -4.10
CA ILE A 46 -8.93 -49.76 -2.74
C ILE A 46 -9.69 -48.54 -2.18
N SER A 47 -9.28 -47.33 -2.58
CA SER A 47 -9.89 -46.10 -2.11
C SER A 47 -9.63 -44.94 -3.07
N GLU A 48 -10.39 -43.86 -2.90
CA GLU A 48 -10.13 -42.59 -3.57
C GLU A 48 -9.28 -41.69 -2.67
N CYS A 49 -8.62 -40.69 -3.26
CA CYS A 49 -7.89 -39.71 -2.47
C CYS A 49 -8.85 -38.80 -1.69
N ALA A 50 -8.64 -38.70 -0.38
CA ALA A 50 -9.31 -37.74 0.50
C ALA A 50 -8.32 -36.72 1.10
N ASP A 51 -8.81 -35.52 1.38
CA ASP A 51 -8.10 -34.38 2.01
C ASP A 51 -8.98 -33.84 3.14
N ASP A 52 -9.10 -34.63 4.20
CA ASP A 52 -9.93 -34.32 5.36
C ASP A 52 -9.31 -33.19 6.19
N ASN A 53 -7.98 -33.11 6.21
CA ASN A 53 -7.23 -32.08 6.93
C ASN A 53 -7.17 -30.72 6.18
N LYS A 54 -7.57 -30.71 4.90
CA LYS A 54 -7.62 -29.54 4.01
C LYS A 54 -6.25 -28.91 3.74
N ASP A 55 -5.20 -29.70 3.60
CA ASP A 55 -3.85 -29.24 3.27
C ASP A 55 -3.51 -29.35 1.77
N HIS A 56 -4.52 -29.67 0.94
CA HIS A 56 -4.41 -29.92 -0.49
C HIS A 56 -3.60 -31.17 -0.85
N LYS A 57 -3.36 -32.07 0.11
CA LYS A 57 -2.69 -33.34 -0.10
C LYS A 57 -3.61 -34.46 0.33
N CYS A 58 -3.45 -35.61 -0.31
CA CYS A 58 -4.15 -36.79 0.14
C CYS A 58 -3.61 -37.24 1.49
N ASP A 59 -4.49 -37.45 2.47
CA ASP A 59 -4.11 -37.92 3.81
C ASP A 59 -3.47 -39.31 3.82
N TYR A 60 -3.77 -40.10 2.80
CA TYR A 60 -3.28 -41.48 2.68
C TYR A 60 -1.99 -41.57 1.86
N CYS A 61 -1.98 -41.05 0.62
CA CYS A 61 -0.84 -41.16 -0.29
C CYS A 61 0.08 -39.93 -0.33
N GLY A 62 -0.32 -38.79 0.26
CA GLY A 62 0.45 -37.54 0.26
C GLY A 62 0.47 -36.80 -1.09
N LYS A 63 -0.17 -37.34 -2.13
CA LYS A 63 -0.26 -36.70 -3.45
C LYS A 63 -0.99 -35.37 -3.33
N LYS A 64 -0.46 -34.32 -3.98
CA LYS A 64 -1.16 -33.04 -4.12
C LYS A 64 -2.44 -33.22 -4.93
N LEU A 65 -3.59 -32.86 -4.37
CA LEU A 65 -4.90 -33.03 -4.99
C LEU A 65 -5.34 -31.81 -5.76
N THR A 66 -5.15 -30.63 -5.17
CA THR A 66 -5.60 -29.37 -5.77
C THR A 66 -4.56 -28.26 -5.59
N GLU A 67 -4.66 -27.24 -6.41
CA GLU A 67 -3.95 -25.98 -6.19
C GLU A 67 -4.75 -25.10 -5.23
N HIS A 68 -4.08 -24.15 -4.58
CA HIS A 68 -4.77 -23.15 -3.77
C HIS A 68 -5.66 -22.27 -4.65
N THR A 69 -6.90 -22.07 -4.21
CA THR A 69 -7.91 -21.23 -4.85
C THR A 69 -8.54 -20.27 -3.83
N GLY A 70 -9.12 -19.18 -4.33
CA GLY A 70 -9.83 -18.19 -3.52
C GLY A 70 -8.98 -17.02 -3.03
N GLY A 71 -9.64 -16.01 -2.49
CA GLY A 71 -8.98 -14.78 -2.03
C GLY A 71 -8.40 -13.90 -3.16
N LYS A 72 -8.02 -12.67 -2.80
CA LYS A 72 -7.39 -11.70 -3.72
C LYS A 72 -6.16 -11.11 -3.05
N ALA A 73 -5.00 -11.25 -3.70
CA ALA A 73 -3.77 -10.61 -3.23
C ALA A 73 -3.88 -9.08 -3.33
N THR A 74 -3.24 -8.38 -2.39
CA THR A 74 -3.09 -6.92 -2.36
C THR A 74 -1.63 -6.54 -2.57
N CYS A 75 -1.34 -5.25 -2.55
CA CYS A 75 0.04 -4.75 -2.59
C CYS A 75 0.88 -5.11 -1.34
N LYS A 76 0.26 -5.64 -0.28
CA LYS A 76 0.91 -6.00 0.98
C LYS A 76 0.66 -7.45 1.41
N ASP A 77 -0.52 -7.98 1.12
CA ASP A 77 -0.97 -9.29 1.57
C ASP A 77 -1.16 -10.24 0.40
N LYS A 78 -0.80 -11.51 0.58
CA LYS A 78 -1.03 -12.56 -0.42
C LYS A 78 -2.49 -12.96 -0.47
N ALA A 79 -2.87 -13.70 -1.51
CA ALA A 79 -4.19 -14.32 -1.55
C ALA A 79 -4.28 -15.36 -0.43
N LYS A 80 -5.45 -15.47 0.21
CA LYS A 80 -5.72 -16.46 1.25
C LYS A 80 -6.61 -17.54 0.67
N CYS A 81 -6.18 -18.80 0.75
CA CYS A 81 -6.94 -19.91 0.23
C CYS A 81 -8.23 -20.10 1.02
N GLU A 82 -9.35 -20.30 0.32
CA GLU A 82 -10.66 -20.50 0.95
C GLU A 82 -10.82 -21.91 1.55
N VAL A 83 -10.00 -22.87 1.10
CA VAL A 83 -10.03 -24.27 1.57
C VAL A 83 -9.21 -24.43 2.84
N CYS A 84 -7.93 -24.04 2.80
CA CYS A 84 -6.98 -24.30 3.89
C CYS A 84 -6.64 -23.06 4.74
N GLY A 85 -6.99 -21.85 4.27
CA GLY A 85 -6.66 -20.61 4.95
C GLY A 85 -5.19 -20.18 4.84
N ALA A 86 -4.32 -20.92 4.16
CA ALA A 86 -2.94 -20.53 3.94
C ALA A 86 -2.83 -19.37 2.94
N GLU A 87 -1.79 -18.56 3.12
CA GLU A 87 -1.40 -17.53 2.16
C GLU A 87 -0.68 -18.16 0.96
N TYR A 88 -1.02 -17.72 -0.25
CA TYR A 88 -0.45 -18.28 -1.47
C TYR A 88 -0.35 -17.25 -2.60
N GLY A 89 0.43 -17.59 -3.63
CA GLY A 89 0.69 -16.74 -4.77
C GLY A 89 1.63 -15.58 -4.47
N GLU A 90 1.73 -14.67 -5.45
CA GLU A 90 2.51 -13.44 -5.38
C GLU A 90 1.65 -12.26 -4.91
N LEU A 91 2.30 -11.25 -4.36
CA LEU A 91 1.63 -9.97 -4.05
C LEU A 91 1.14 -9.32 -5.34
N TYR A 92 0.00 -8.63 -5.26
CA TYR A 92 -0.53 -7.89 -6.39
C TYR A 92 -0.33 -6.40 -6.20
N ALA A 93 0.81 -5.91 -6.70
CA ALA A 93 1.28 -4.53 -6.50
C ALA A 93 0.29 -3.43 -6.93
N LYS A 94 -0.70 -3.73 -7.78
CA LYS A 94 -1.70 -2.77 -8.27
C LYS A 94 -3.01 -2.78 -7.49
N ASN A 95 -3.20 -3.71 -6.56
CA ASN A 95 -4.43 -3.77 -5.76
C ASN A 95 -4.22 -3.07 -4.42
N HIS A 96 -4.61 -1.80 -4.40
CA HIS A 96 -4.60 -0.94 -3.22
C HIS A 96 -6.01 -0.84 -2.67
N THR A 97 -6.35 -1.70 -1.71
CA THR A 97 -7.70 -1.74 -1.11
C THR A 97 -7.95 -0.59 -0.13
N ASP A 98 -6.89 -0.05 0.46
CA ASP A 98 -6.95 0.89 1.59
C ASP A 98 -6.11 2.16 1.33
N LEU A 99 -6.37 2.82 0.19
CA LEU A 99 -5.77 4.13 -0.11
C LEU A 99 -6.41 5.21 0.77
N LYS A 100 -5.58 5.88 1.56
CA LYS A 100 -6.00 7.05 2.35
C LYS A 100 -5.95 8.30 1.48
N HIS A 101 -7.06 9.01 1.39
CA HIS A 101 -7.17 10.25 0.64
C HIS A 101 -6.72 11.45 1.47
N PHE A 102 -5.97 12.35 0.85
CA PHE A 102 -5.52 13.61 1.42
C PHE A 102 -5.90 14.75 0.47
N PRO A 103 -6.81 15.65 0.86
CA PRO A 103 -7.22 16.77 0.02
C PRO A 103 -6.09 17.79 -0.13
N ALA A 104 -6.15 18.58 -1.21
CA ALA A 104 -5.20 19.67 -1.43
C ALA A 104 -5.32 20.75 -0.35
N THR A 105 -4.19 21.24 0.15
CA THR A 105 -4.11 22.38 1.08
C THR A 105 -3.24 23.46 0.46
N ALA A 106 -3.76 24.67 0.33
CA ALA A 106 -2.99 25.78 -0.24
C ALA A 106 -1.80 26.15 0.67
N ALA A 107 -0.65 26.41 0.05
CA ALA A 107 0.50 26.95 0.77
C ALA A 107 0.23 28.38 1.22
N THR A 108 0.79 28.75 2.37
CA THR A 108 0.76 30.12 2.89
C THR A 108 2.18 30.69 2.93
N LYS A 109 2.34 31.92 3.43
CA LYS A 109 3.67 32.50 3.68
C LYS A 109 4.44 31.75 4.78
N THR A 110 3.74 31.16 5.74
CA THR A 110 4.34 30.55 6.93
C THR A 110 4.31 29.03 6.90
N THR A 111 3.39 28.42 6.16
CA THR A 111 3.17 26.96 6.08
C THR A 111 3.26 26.48 4.64
N GLU A 112 3.89 25.33 4.43
CA GLU A 112 3.81 24.62 3.16
C GLU A 112 2.39 24.12 2.93
N GLY A 113 2.02 23.97 1.67
CA GLY A 113 0.78 23.33 1.26
C GLY A 113 1.05 21.92 0.72
N ASN A 114 0.01 21.31 0.19
CA ASN A 114 0.10 20.05 -0.54
C ASN A 114 -0.89 20.02 -1.70
N ILE A 115 -0.56 19.25 -2.74
CA ILE A 115 -1.54 18.86 -3.76
C ILE A 115 -2.50 17.81 -3.18
N GLU A 116 -3.57 17.52 -3.89
CA GLU A 116 -4.40 16.34 -3.57
C GLU A 116 -3.61 15.06 -3.87
N TYR A 117 -3.64 14.09 -2.96
CA TYR A 117 -2.96 12.80 -3.14
C TYR A 117 -3.64 11.66 -2.36
N TRP A 118 -3.25 10.43 -2.70
CA TRP A 118 -3.61 9.22 -1.98
C TRP A 118 -2.34 8.53 -1.47
N TYR A 119 -2.42 7.97 -0.27
CA TYR A 119 -1.31 7.26 0.37
C TYR A 119 -1.72 5.83 0.67
N CYS A 120 -0.91 4.87 0.25
CA CYS A 120 -1.11 3.46 0.57
C CYS A 120 -0.24 3.08 1.77
N GLU A 121 -0.86 2.73 2.90
CA GLU A 121 -0.13 2.20 4.06
C GLU A 121 0.48 0.82 3.79
N GLY A 122 -0.08 0.08 2.82
CA GLY A 122 0.37 -1.24 2.44
C GLY A 122 1.80 -1.25 1.88
N CYS A 123 2.07 -0.37 0.92
CA CYS A 123 3.37 -0.28 0.23
C CYS A 123 4.15 1.00 0.55
N GLY A 124 3.59 1.94 1.32
CA GLY A 124 4.23 3.19 1.70
C GLY A 124 4.37 4.23 0.57
N LYS A 125 3.65 4.02 -0.54
CA LYS A 125 3.72 4.87 -1.74
C LYS A 125 2.61 5.92 -1.80
N TYR A 126 2.87 6.95 -2.61
CA TYR A 126 1.98 8.09 -2.82
C TYR A 126 1.47 8.05 -4.26
N TYR A 127 0.23 8.47 -4.46
CA TYR A 127 -0.46 8.41 -5.74
C TYR A 127 -1.24 9.68 -6.00
N SER A 128 -1.35 10.05 -7.28
CA SER A 128 -2.13 11.23 -7.73
C SER A 128 -3.58 10.89 -8.09
N ASP A 129 -3.97 9.61 -7.99
CA ASP A 129 -5.28 9.10 -8.32
C ASP A 129 -5.82 8.15 -7.24
N LYS A 130 -7.14 8.12 -7.11
CA LYS A 130 -7.87 7.27 -6.16
C LYS A 130 -7.68 5.76 -6.39
N ASP A 131 -7.28 5.36 -7.59
CA ASP A 131 -7.11 3.95 -7.97
C ASP A 131 -5.68 3.45 -7.71
N GLY A 132 -4.75 4.34 -7.29
CA GLY A 132 -3.37 3.99 -6.98
C GLY A 132 -2.55 3.56 -8.19
N THR A 133 -2.86 4.10 -9.37
CA THR A 133 -2.20 3.71 -10.62
C THR A 133 -1.06 4.65 -11.03
N LYS A 134 -1.07 5.89 -10.54
CA LYS A 134 -0.12 6.95 -10.86
C LYS A 134 0.72 7.31 -9.64
N GLU A 135 1.76 6.52 -9.42
CA GLU A 135 2.73 6.72 -8.34
C GLU A 135 3.45 8.07 -8.48
N ILE A 136 3.59 8.79 -7.38
CA ILE A 136 4.32 10.05 -7.24
C ILE A 136 5.28 9.95 -6.04
N LYS A 137 6.30 10.82 -6.00
CA LYS A 137 7.19 10.88 -4.83
C LYS A 137 6.53 11.70 -3.72
N LYS A 138 6.85 11.38 -2.47
CA LYS A 138 6.42 12.20 -1.32
C LYS A 138 6.77 13.68 -1.49
N ALA A 139 7.94 13.99 -2.03
CA ALA A 139 8.38 15.37 -2.26
C ALA A 139 7.48 16.12 -3.27
N ASP A 140 6.92 15.41 -4.26
CA ASP A 140 6.02 15.99 -5.26
C ASP A 140 4.65 16.35 -4.66
N THR A 141 4.31 15.79 -3.49
CA THR A 141 3.08 16.14 -2.78
C THR A 141 3.14 17.53 -2.15
N VAL A 142 4.34 18.04 -1.89
CA VAL A 142 4.56 19.27 -1.10
C VAL A 142 4.56 20.49 -2.02
N THR A 143 3.78 21.50 -1.65
CA THR A 143 3.80 22.82 -2.29
C THR A 143 4.58 23.80 -1.42
N ALA A 144 5.66 24.35 -1.97
CA ALA A 144 6.51 25.30 -1.26
C ALA A 144 5.72 26.52 -0.76
N LYS A 145 6.21 27.12 0.33
CA LYS A 145 5.66 28.36 0.89
C LYS A 145 5.66 29.48 -0.16
N LEU A 146 4.69 30.38 -0.06
CA LEU A 146 4.65 31.57 -0.90
C LEU A 146 5.90 32.42 -0.63
N LYS A 147 6.55 32.88 -1.70
CA LYS A 147 7.70 33.77 -1.57
C LYS A 147 7.25 35.07 -0.91
N ASP A 148 8.10 35.59 -0.04
CA ASP A 148 7.93 36.93 0.48
C ASP A 148 8.38 37.91 -0.61
N ASP A 149 7.43 38.48 -1.34
CA ASP A 149 7.71 39.49 -2.36
C ASP A 149 8.12 40.84 -1.75
N SER A 150 8.72 40.85 -0.56
CA SER A 150 9.30 42.05 0.09
C SER A 150 10.48 42.68 -0.67
N LYS A 151 10.77 42.26 -1.91
CA LYS A 151 11.30 43.21 -2.89
C LYS A 151 10.13 44.02 -3.46
N SER A 152 9.62 44.94 -2.64
CA SER A 152 9.02 46.16 -3.20
C SER A 152 10.00 46.68 -4.27
N PRO A 153 9.56 47.00 -5.51
CA PRO A 153 10.42 47.79 -6.37
C PRO A 153 10.75 49.06 -5.59
N GLN A 154 12.04 49.31 -5.41
CA GLN A 154 12.49 50.57 -4.85
C GLN A 154 12.37 51.63 -5.97
N THR A 155 11.14 51.88 -6.43
CA THR A 155 10.77 53.05 -7.22
C THR A 155 10.24 54.09 -6.25
N GLY A 156 11.13 54.54 -5.38
CA GLY A 156 10.96 55.73 -4.55
C GLY A 156 12.15 56.61 -4.89
N ASP A 157 11.90 57.54 -5.80
CA ASP A 157 12.88 58.40 -6.44
C ASP A 157 13.90 58.94 -5.44
N THR A 158 15.18 58.88 -5.81
CA THR A 158 16.18 59.85 -5.35
C THR A 158 15.87 61.23 -5.95
N SER A 159 14.63 61.71 -5.78
CA SER A 159 14.23 63.09 -5.99
C SER A 159 14.69 63.87 -4.78
N ASN A 160 16.00 64.11 -4.76
CA ASN A 160 16.68 65.25 -4.18
C ASN A 160 15.86 65.98 -3.10
N LEU A 161 15.93 65.51 -1.86
CA LEU A 161 15.36 66.19 -0.67
C LEU A 161 15.81 67.67 -0.61
N ALA A 162 16.94 68.03 -1.24
CA ALA A 162 17.41 69.40 -1.35
C ALA A 162 16.57 70.28 -2.30
N LEU A 163 15.87 69.72 -3.30
CA LEU A 163 15.01 70.49 -4.20
C LEU A 163 13.79 71.06 -3.46
N TRP A 164 13.22 70.30 -2.52
CA TRP A 164 12.09 70.75 -1.70
C TRP A 164 12.51 71.76 -0.62
N ILE A 165 13.73 71.63 -0.07
CA ILE A 165 14.29 72.59 0.89
C ILE A 165 14.62 73.94 0.22
N ALA A 166 15.11 73.92 -1.02
CA ALA A 166 15.37 75.15 -1.79
C ALA A 166 14.08 75.92 -2.14
N LEU A 167 12.97 75.23 -2.35
CA LEU A 167 11.68 75.86 -2.70
C LEU A 167 11.04 76.62 -1.52
N LEU A 168 11.37 76.26 -0.28
CA LEU A 168 10.81 76.89 0.93
C LEU A 168 11.44 78.25 1.27
N PHE A 169 12.55 78.65 0.64
CA PHE A 169 13.16 79.97 0.85
C PHE A 169 12.72 81.03 -0.17
N VAL A 170 11.87 80.69 -1.13
CA VAL A 170 11.39 81.65 -2.16
C VAL A 170 10.05 82.29 -1.80
N SER A 171 9.33 81.80 -0.77
CA SER A 171 7.97 82.27 -0.43
C SER A 171 7.79 82.83 0.99
N GLY A 172 8.88 83.21 1.67
CA GLY A 172 8.84 83.86 3.00
C GLY A 172 9.44 85.27 2.97
N GLY A 173 8.71 86.21 2.37
CA GLY A 173 9.10 87.60 2.20
C GLY A 173 9.26 88.42 3.50
N ALA A 174 9.89 89.57 3.30
CA ALA A 174 10.21 90.61 4.27
C ALA A 174 9.05 91.06 5.17
N ALA A 175 9.35 91.30 6.45
CA ALA A 175 8.64 92.26 7.28
C ALA A 175 9.60 92.91 8.29
N ILE A 176 9.97 94.15 7.99
CA ILE A 176 10.65 95.11 8.86
C ILE A 176 9.64 95.57 9.93
N GLY A 177 10.07 95.69 11.18
CA GLY A 177 9.29 96.30 12.26
C GLY A 177 10.22 96.93 13.29
N THR A 178 10.51 98.21 13.12
CA THR A 178 11.27 99.07 14.03
C THR A 178 10.41 99.53 15.21
N THR A 179 11.11 100.07 16.23
CA THR A 179 10.65 100.98 17.31
C THR A 179 10.06 100.34 18.59
N VAL A 180 10.30 100.78 19.82
CA VAL A 180 11.32 101.58 20.55
C VAL A 180 10.73 101.86 21.94
N VAL A 181 11.58 101.91 22.99
CA VAL A 181 11.38 102.60 24.29
C VAL A 181 10.36 102.02 25.28
N SER A 182 10.52 102.05 26.61
CA SER A 182 11.60 102.21 27.60
C SER A 182 10.86 102.18 28.95
N ARG A 183 11.49 101.68 30.03
CA ARG A 183 11.83 102.48 31.23
C ARG A 183 12.15 101.63 32.45
N LYS A 184 13.39 101.86 32.92
CA LYS A 184 13.83 102.10 34.30
C LYS A 184 13.49 101.09 35.40
N LYS A 185 14.56 100.36 35.79
CA LYS A 185 15.30 100.50 37.06
C LYS A 185 14.47 100.82 38.32
N LYS A 186 14.43 99.86 39.24
CA LYS A 186 14.39 100.12 40.69
C LYS A 186 15.49 99.30 41.37
N TYR A 187 16.37 100.00 42.05
CA TYR A 187 17.10 99.51 43.22
C TYR A 187 17.13 100.62 44.27
N ASN A 188 17.27 100.16 45.51
CA ASN A 188 17.60 100.80 46.79
C ASN A 188 16.50 100.46 47.80
N ARG A 189 16.81 99.95 48.99
CA ARG A 189 17.98 100.13 49.85
C ARG A 189 18.13 98.91 50.75
#